data_AF-A0A4R2KSH7-F1
#
_entry.id   AF-A0A4R2KSH7-F1
#
_cell.length_a   1.000
_cell.length_b   1.000
_cell.length_c   1.000
_cell.angle_alpha   90.00
_cell.angle_beta   90.00
_cell.angle_gamma   90.00
#
_symmetry.space_group_name_H-M   'P 1'
#
loop_
_entity.id
_entity.type
_entity.pdbx_description
1 polymer ?
#
loop_
_entity_poly.entity_id
_entity_poly.type
_entity_poly.pdbx_seq_one_letter_code
_entity_poly.pdbx_strand_id
1 'polypeptide(L)'
;MSKLTKLFEQDNNNSQIQEIKKTMKQTKEKRMYLRYLVIYYHLKEYTIVDISKIVDPCEHTVGSYIKKYNSQGIEGLVPGCSPGAPRKLTQEQEQLLKEIIITKTPDEVGFPSRKNWDLNIARQWIQKKFGVEYSLRGMLEVLHHLNLSYTRPTYTLAKADPEKQEIFKQEFELLKKAD
;
A
#
# COMPACT_ATOMS: atom_id res chain seq x y z
N MET A 1 23.88 -17.00 -49.80
CA MET A 1 23.37 -16.34 -48.58
C MET A 1 24.43 -16.44 -47.49
N SER A 2 24.91 -15.32 -46.99
CA SER A 2 25.91 -15.27 -45.91
C SER A 2 25.35 -15.94 -44.64
N LYS A 3 26.21 -16.52 -43.79
CA LYS A 3 25.83 -17.15 -42.52
C LYS A 3 25.01 -16.18 -41.64
N LEU A 4 25.34 -14.89 -41.72
CA LEU A 4 24.61 -13.81 -41.06
C LEU A 4 23.16 -13.71 -41.53
N THR A 5 22.91 -13.79 -42.84
CA THR A 5 21.58 -13.63 -43.42
C THR A 5 20.64 -14.74 -42.95
N LYS A 6 21.15 -15.97 -42.83
CA LYS A 6 20.38 -17.12 -42.31
C LYS A 6 20.01 -16.98 -40.82
N LEU A 7 20.92 -16.47 -39.99
CA LEU A 7 20.65 -16.20 -38.57
C LEU A 7 19.58 -15.12 -38.40
N PHE A 8 19.66 -14.04 -39.19
CA PHE A 8 18.65 -12.99 -39.17
C PHE A 8 17.26 -13.49 -39.59
N GLU A 9 17.19 -14.40 -40.58
CA GLU A 9 15.93 -15.04 -40.99
C GLU A 9 15.35 -15.94 -39.88
N GLN A 10 16.19 -16.72 -39.20
CA GLN A 10 15.78 -17.53 -38.06
C GLN A 10 15.24 -16.67 -36.90
N ASP A 11 15.95 -15.60 -36.55
CA ASP A 11 15.52 -14.64 -35.52
C ASP A 11 14.18 -13.98 -35.86
N ASN A 12 13.93 -13.74 -37.15
CA ASN A 12 12.70 -13.08 -37.60
C ASN A 12 11.51 -14.04 -37.64
N ASN A 13 11.75 -15.35 -37.76
CA ASN A 13 10.69 -16.37 -37.74
C ASN A 13 10.28 -16.77 -36.31
N ASN A 14 11.08 -16.46 -35.30
CA ASN A 14 10.75 -16.76 -33.90
C ASN A 14 9.71 -15.78 -33.35
N SER A 15 8.52 -16.29 -33.03
CA SER A 15 7.39 -15.50 -32.52
C SER A 15 7.71 -14.80 -31.19
N GLN A 16 8.45 -15.46 -30.30
CA GLN A 16 8.83 -14.91 -28.98
C GLN A 16 9.78 -13.72 -29.15
N ILE A 17 10.72 -13.80 -30.09
CA ILE A 17 11.65 -12.70 -30.39
C ILE A 17 10.87 -11.49 -30.93
N GLN A 18 9.86 -11.70 -31.77
CA GLN A 18 9.02 -10.62 -32.28
C GLN A 18 8.20 -9.96 -31.16
N GLU A 19 7.63 -10.76 -30.26
CA GLU A 19 6.87 -10.28 -29.12
C GLU A 19 7.73 -9.40 -28.20
N ILE A 20 8.94 -9.85 -27.88
CA ILE A 20 9.89 -9.08 -27.06
C ILE A 20 10.34 -7.80 -27.77
N LYS A 21 10.60 -7.85 -29.09
CA LYS A 21 10.91 -6.63 -29.87
C LYS A 21 9.77 -5.62 -29.82
N LYS A 22 8.52 -6.08 -29.85
CA LYS A 22 7.33 -5.21 -29.76
C LYS A 22 7.22 -4.58 -28.38
N THR A 23 7.37 -5.36 -27.31
CA THR A 23 7.30 -4.85 -25.93
C THR A 23 8.45 -3.89 -25.62
N MET A 24 9.67 -4.17 -26.09
CA MET A 24 10.82 -3.26 -25.98
C MET A 24 10.56 -1.89 -26.61
N LYS A 25 9.91 -1.84 -27.78
CA LYS A 25 9.55 -0.57 -28.46
C LYS A 25 8.49 0.23 -27.70
N GLN A 26 7.56 -0.44 -27.03
CA GLN A 26 6.46 0.18 -26.30
C GLN A 26 6.88 0.68 -24.91
N THR A 27 7.94 0.10 -24.34
CA THR A 27 8.34 0.33 -22.95
C THR A 27 9.08 1.64 -22.79
N LYS A 28 8.59 2.50 -21.87
CA LYS A 28 9.26 3.75 -21.48
C LYS A 28 10.24 3.57 -20.32
N GLU A 29 10.04 2.57 -19.46
CA GLU A 29 10.84 2.36 -18.26
C GLU A 29 12.18 1.66 -18.59
N LYS A 30 13.30 2.31 -18.27
CA LYS A 30 14.66 1.78 -18.51
C LYS A 30 14.91 0.42 -17.84
N ARG A 31 14.40 0.22 -16.62
CA ARG A 31 14.59 -1.04 -15.88
C ARG A 31 13.90 -2.22 -16.58
N MET A 32 12.69 -2.01 -17.07
CA MET A 32 11.96 -3.03 -17.83
C MET A 32 12.61 -3.28 -19.18
N TYR A 33 13.06 -2.22 -19.87
CA TYR A 33 13.81 -2.37 -21.12
C TYR A 33 15.04 -3.28 -20.97
N LEU A 34 15.83 -3.10 -19.90
CA LEU A 34 16.98 -3.97 -19.62
C LEU A 34 16.59 -5.43 -19.39
N ARG A 35 15.47 -5.69 -18.70
CA ARG A 35 14.96 -7.07 -18.50
C ARG A 35 14.56 -7.70 -19.84
N TYR A 36 13.87 -6.97 -20.69
CA TYR A 36 13.52 -7.45 -22.02
C TYR A 36 14.74 -7.66 -22.90
N LEU A 37 15.75 -6.79 -22.81
CA LEU A 37 17.01 -6.94 -23.52
C LEU A 37 17.76 -8.22 -23.12
N VAL A 38 17.76 -8.57 -21.82
CA VAL A 38 18.32 -9.84 -21.33
C VAL A 38 17.61 -11.04 -21.96
N ILE A 39 16.27 -11.05 -21.99
CA ILE A 39 15.53 -12.17 -22.59
C ILE A 39 15.69 -12.20 -24.11
N TYR A 40 15.77 -11.04 -24.76
CA TYR A 40 16.05 -10.97 -26.19
C TYR A 40 17.38 -11.65 -26.56
N TYR A 41 18.45 -11.39 -25.81
CA TYR A 41 19.73 -12.09 -26.05
C TYR A 41 19.68 -13.56 -25.64
N HIS A 42 18.92 -13.93 -24.61
CA HIS A 42 18.71 -15.33 -24.26
C HIS A 42 18.02 -16.12 -25.39
N LEU A 43 16.98 -15.54 -26.01
CA LEU A 43 16.30 -16.15 -27.16
C LEU A 43 17.17 -16.25 -28.42
N LYS A 44 18.24 -15.44 -28.49
CA LYS A 44 19.28 -15.52 -29.52
C LYS A 44 20.41 -16.50 -29.19
N GLU A 45 20.20 -17.35 -28.19
CA GLU A 45 21.14 -18.40 -27.77
C GLU A 45 22.48 -17.87 -27.22
N TYR A 46 22.52 -16.63 -26.72
CA TYR A 46 23.70 -16.14 -25.99
C TYR A 46 23.80 -16.80 -24.62
N THR A 47 25.04 -17.04 -24.17
CA THR A 47 25.28 -17.57 -22.83
C THR A 47 25.03 -16.52 -21.75
N ILE A 48 24.74 -16.95 -20.52
CA ILE A 48 24.51 -16.03 -19.38
C ILE A 48 25.71 -15.10 -19.17
N VAL A 49 26.92 -15.61 -19.35
CA VAL A 49 28.18 -14.86 -19.22
C VAL A 49 28.27 -13.77 -20.28
N ASP A 50 27.91 -14.09 -21.53
CA ASP A 50 27.93 -13.11 -22.63
C ASP A 50 26.86 -12.03 -22.43
N ILE A 51 25.65 -12.42 -22.01
CA ILE A 51 24.56 -11.48 -21.73
C ILE A 51 24.96 -10.52 -20.60
N SER A 52 25.61 -11.03 -19.55
CA SER A 52 26.10 -10.22 -18.45
C SER A 52 27.11 -9.17 -18.92
N LYS A 53 28.05 -9.55 -19.80
CA LYS A 53 29.04 -8.64 -20.40
C LYS A 53 28.44 -7.61 -21.36
N ILE A 54 27.31 -7.93 -22.00
CA ILE A 54 26.66 -7.06 -22.99
C ILE A 54 25.74 -6.03 -22.32
N VAL A 55 24.98 -6.46 -21.31
CA VAL A 55 23.88 -5.65 -20.72
C VAL A 55 24.30 -5.00 -19.39
N ASP A 56 25.36 -5.52 -18.75
CA ASP A 56 25.92 -5.13 -17.44
C ASP A 56 25.21 -5.60 -16.13
N PRO A 57 24.12 -6.42 -16.09
CA PRO A 57 23.73 -7.10 -14.85
C PRO A 57 24.69 -8.25 -14.53
N CYS A 58 24.86 -8.57 -13.24
CA CYS A 58 25.59 -9.78 -12.85
C CYS A 58 24.88 -11.05 -13.33
N GLU A 59 25.66 -12.12 -13.53
CA GLU A 59 25.18 -13.42 -14.02
C GLU A 59 23.99 -13.98 -13.22
N HIS A 60 24.01 -13.79 -11.89
CA HIS A 60 22.89 -14.20 -11.02
C HIS A 60 21.58 -13.48 -11.38
N THR A 61 21.64 -12.18 -11.66
CA THR A 61 20.48 -11.39 -12.03
C THR A 61 19.94 -11.80 -13.40
N VAL A 62 20.84 -12.05 -14.36
CA VAL A 62 20.49 -12.58 -15.68
C VAL A 62 19.77 -13.92 -15.54
N GLY A 63 20.33 -14.85 -14.77
CA GLY A 63 19.71 -16.15 -14.50
C GLY A 63 18.35 -16.02 -13.81
N SER A 64 18.20 -15.08 -12.87
CA SER A 64 16.90 -14.82 -12.24
C SER A 64 15.85 -14.31 -13.24
N TYR A 65 16.22 -13.46 -14.19
CA TYR A 65 15.29 -12.97 -15.21
C TYR A 65 14.86 -14.08 -16.16
N ILE A 66 15.81 -14.90 -16.63
CA ILE A 66 15.53 -16.07 -17.49
C ILE A 66 14.60 -17.05 -16.77
N LYS A 67 14.87 -17.37 -15.49
CA LYS A 67 14.02 -18.28 -14.71
C LYS A 67 12.60 -17.74 -14.57
N LYS A 68 12.43 -16.45 -14.28
CA LYS A 68 11.11 -15.80 -14.19
C LYS A 68 10.37 -15.85 -15.52
N TYR A 69 11.06 -15.53 -16.62
CA TYR A 69 10.50 -15.61 -17.97
C TYR A 69 10.06 -17.03 -18.33
N ASN A 70 10.89 -18.04 -18.06
CA ASN A 70 10.52 -19.44 -18.35
C ASN A 70 9.34 -19.93 -17.52
N SER A 71 9.11 -19.37 -16.32
CA SER A 71 8.00 -19.76 -15.45
C SER A 71 6.67 -19.05 -15.74
N GLN A 72 6.72 -17.76 -16.12
CA GLN A 72 5.55 -16.87 -16.15
C GLN A 72 5.51 -15.99 -17.41
N GLY A 73 6.39 -16.22 -18.38
CA GLY A 73 6.51 -15.41 -19.58
C GLY A 73 6.93 -13.96 -19.30
N ILE A 74 6.45 -13.04 -20.14
CA ILE A 74 6.76 -11.61 -20.06
C ILE A 74 6.23 -11.00 -18.76
N GLU A 75 5.08 -11.46 -18.28
CA GLU A 75 4.45 -10.97 -17.03
C GLU A 75 5.33 -11.22 -15.80
N GLY A 76 6.07 -12.33 -15.78
CA GLY A 76 7.01 -12.64 -14.70
C GLY A 76 8.20 -11.69 -14.58
N LEU A 77 8.47 -10.89 -15.62
CA LEU A 77 9.52 -9.87 -15.58
C LEU A 77 9.05 -8.57 -14.93
N VAL A 78 7.75 -8.38 -14.73
CA VAL A 78 7.22 -7.20 -14.06
C VAL A 78 7.61 -7.27 -12.57
N PRO A 79 8.24 -6.23 -12.00
CA PRO A 79 8.56 -6.23 -10.58
C PRO A 79 7.26 -6.23 -9.78
N GLY A 80 7.10 -7.22 -8.90
CA GLY A 80 6.04 -7.19 -7.90
C GLY A 80 6.28 -6.08 -6.87
N CYS A 81 5.20 -5.56 -6.28
CA CYS A 81 5.31 -4.73 -5.09
C CYS A 81 5.76 -5.58 -3.91
N SER A 82 6.82 -5.15 -3.22
CA SER A 82 7.18 -5.76 -1.94
C SER A 82 6.02 -5.54 -0.96
N PRO A 83 5.52 -6.58 -0.27
CA PRO A 83 4.37 -6.48 0.63
C PRO A 83 4.61 -5.60 1.86
N GLY A 84 5.83 -5.08 2.04
CA GLY A 84 6.21 -4.26 3.19
C GLY A 84 6.43 -5.10 4.45
N ALA A 85 6.58 -4.41 5.59
CA ALA A 85 6.68 -5.08 6.88
C ALA A 85 5.33 -5.71 7.27
N PRO A 86 5.31 -6.92 7.84
CA PRO A 86 4.08 -7.52 8.31
C PRO A 86 3.44 -6.67 9.40
N ARG A 87 2.11 -6.66 9.45
CA ARG A 87 1.35 -5.97 10.50
C ARG A 87 1.62 -6.64 11.85
N LYS A 88 1.73 -5.85 12.92
CA LYS A 88 1.95 -6.39 14.28
C LYS A 88 0.68 -6.96 14.90
N LEU A 89 -0.50 -6.43 14.54
CA LEU A 89 -1.79 -6.96 14.97
C LEU A 89 -2.34 -7.89 13.89
N THR A 90 -2.99 -8.97 14.33
CA THR A 90 -3.78 -9.82 13.44
C THR A 90 -5.07 -9.12 13.05
N GLN A 91 -5.69 -9.55 11.95
CA GLN A 91 -6.95 -8.97 11.48
C GLN A 91 -8.07 -9.05 12.52
N GLU A 92 -8.13 -10.14 13.29
CA GLU A 92 -9.08 -10.31 14.40
C GLU A 92 -8.84 -9.30 15.52
N GLN A 93 -7.57 -9.03 15.86
CA GLN A 93 -7.22 -8.04 16.88
C GLN A 93 -7.54 -6.62 16.43
N GLU A 94 -7.31 -6.31 15.15
CA GLU A 94 -7.68 -5.02 14.54
C GLU A 94 -9.20 -4.79 14.58
N GLN A 95 -10.00 -5.81 14.23
CA GLN A 95 -11.46 -5.74 14.30
C GLN A 95 -11.95 -5.52 15.73
N LEU A 96 -11.40 -6.27 16.68
CA LEU A 96 -11.75 -6.14 18.09
C LEU A 96 -11.43 -4.74 18.63
N LEU A 97 -10.26 -4.19 18.26
CA LEU A 97 -9.89 -2.81 18.60
C LEU A 97 -10.92 -1.81 18.06
N LYS A 98 -11.32 -1.97 16.79
CA LYS A 98 -12.32 -1.10 16.16
C LYS A 98 -13.67 -1.17 16.87
N GLU A 99 -14.15 -2.37 17.17
CA GLU A 99 -15.42 -2.57 17.88
C GLU A 99 -15.41 -1.90 19.25
N ILE A 100 -14.32 -2.03 20.00
CA ILE A 100 -14.20 -1.43 21.34
C ILE A 100 -14.18 0.09 21.28
N ILE A 101 -13.48 0.68 20.32
CA ILE A 101 -13.43 2.14 20.16
C ILE A 101 -14.82 2.71 19.83
N ILE A 102 -15.63 1.96 19.06
CA ILE A 102 -16.99 2.38 18.66
C ILE A 102 -18.01 2.17 19.77
N THR A 103 -17.93 1.04 20.49
CA THR A 103 -18.98 0.60 21.42
C THR A 103 -18.79 1.06 22.85
N LYS A 104 -17.54 1.23 23.32
CA LYS A 104 -17.23 1.46 24.74
C LYS A 104 -16.43 2.72 24.95
N THR A 105 -16.63 3.34 26.11
CA THR A 105 -15.75 4.44 26.57
C THR A 105 -14.49 3.87 27.26
N PRO A 106 -13.34 4.56 27.24
CA PRO A 106 -12.12 4.09 27.90
C PRO A 106 -12.30 3.77 29.39
N ASP A 107 -13.20 4.47 30.07
CA ASP A 107 -13.60 4.25 31.46
C ASP A 107 -14.08 2.80 31.69
N GLU A 108 -14.92 2.28 30.80
CA GLU A 108 -15.45 0.90 30.86
C GLU A 108 -14.38 -0.17 30.60
N VAL A 109 -13.26 0.21 29.98
CA VAL A 109 -12.17 -0.70 29.61
C VAL A 109 -10.96 -0.58 30.55
N GLY A 110 -11.12 0.14 31.66
CA GLY A 110 -10.15 0.22 32.74
C GLY A 110 -9.25 1.46 32.72
N PHE A 111 -9.67 2.54 32.05
CA PHE A 111 -9.01 3.85 32.11
C PHE A 111 -9.90 4.87 32.84
N PRO A 112 -9.79 4.97 34.18
CA PRO A 112 -10.68 5.80 34.99
C PRO A 112 -10.61 7.27 34.56
N SER A 113 -11.77 7.94 34.59
CA SER A 113 -11.91 9.38 34.30
C SER A 113 -11.62 9.79 32.85
N ARG A 114 -11.53 8.84 31.90
CA ARG A 114 -11.36 9.12 30.46
C ARG A 114 -12.61 8.70 29.69
N LYS A 115 -13.31 9.68 29.11
CA LYS A 115 -14.52 9.45 28.30
C LYS A 115 -14.24 9.31 26.79
N ASN A 116 -13.16 9.92 26.31
CA ASN A 116 -12.80 9.92 24.89
C ASN A 116 -11.56 9.07 24.63
N TRP A 117 -11.56 8.36 23.50
CA TRP A 117 -10.39 7.62 23.02
C TRP A 117 -9.30 8.58 22.54
N ASP A 118 -8.11 8.44 23.11
CA ASP A 118 -6.87 9.08 22.66
C ASP A 118 -5.91 8.01 22.14
N LEU A 119 -4.95 8.39 21.28
CA LEU A 119 -3.93 7.49 20.75
C LEU A 119 -3.13 6.83 21.88
N ASN A 120 -2.82 7.56 22.94
CA ASN A 120 -2.10 7.02 24.09
C ASN A 120 -2.90 5.92 24.81
N ILE A 121 -4.21 6.13 24.95
CA ILE A 121 -5.13 5.19 25.58
C ILE A 121 -5.25 3.94 24.72
N ALA A 122 -5.48 4.09 23.42
CA ALA A 122 -5.56 2.97 22.48
C ALA A 122 -4.26 2.14 22.49
N ARG A 123 -3.10 2.81 22.50
CA ARG A 123 -1.79 2.16 22.62
C ARG A 123 -1.66 1.37 23.92
N GLN A 124 -1.95 1.99 25.07
CA GLN A 124 -1.85 1.33 26.38
C GLN A 124 -2.80 0.13 26.47
N TRP A 125 -3.99 0.27 25.89
CA TRP A 125 -4.97 -0.80 25.85
C TRP A 125 -4.49 -2.00 25.03
N ILE A 126 -3.92 -1.77 23.85
CA ILE A 126 -3.32 -2.82 23.00
C ILE A 126 -2.15 -3.50 23.72
N GLN A 127 -1.28 -2.73 24.37
CA GLN A 127 -0.16 -3.27 25.12
C GLN A 127 -0.65 -4.17 26.26
N LYS A 128 -1.68 -3.74 27.00
CA LYS A 128 -2.27 -4.50 28.11
C LYS A 128 -2.96 -5.79 27.65
N LYS A 129 -3.64 -5.75 26.49
CA LYS A 129 -4.45 -6.88 26.02
C LYS A 129 -3.67 -7.88 25.16
N PHE A 130 -2.79 -7.40 24.31
CA PHE A 130 -2.09 -8.21 23.30
C PHE A 130 -0.57 -8.25 23.49
N GLY A 131 0.00 -7.46 24.41
CA GLY A 131 1.44 -7.39 24.61
C GLY A 131 2.21 -6.71 23.48
N VAL A 132 1.51 -6.05 22.56
CA VAL A 132 2.12 -5.41 21.38
C VAL A 132 2.41 -3.95 21.65
N GLU A 133 3.66 -3.54 21.45
CA GLU A 133 4.06 -2.14 21.61
C GLU A 133 4.06 -1.38 20.27
N TYR A 134 3.43 -0.21 20.31
CA TYR A 134 3.34 0.72 19.19
C TYR A 134 3.95 2.08 19.56
N SER A 135 4.58 2.73 18.58
CA SER A 135 4.82 4.17 18.66
C SER A 135 3.50 4.93 18.46
N LEU A 136 3.45 6.20 18.86
CA LEU A 136 2.26 7.03 18.60
C LEU A 136 1.92 7.10 17.11
N ARG A 137 2.95 7.25 16.26
CA ARG A 137 2.84 7.24 14.80
C ARG A 137 2.26 5.91 14.29
N GLY A 138 2.79 4.79 14.76
CA GLY A 138 2.31 3.46 14.35
C GLY A 138 0.87 3.22 14.79
N MET A 139 0.49 3.68 15.97
CA MET A 139 -0.90 3.60 16.45
C MET A 139 -1.84 4.44 15.57
N LEU A 140 -1.43 5.64 15.17
CA LEU A 140 -2.19 6.47 14.24
C LEU A 140 -2.42 5.77 12.90
N GLU A 141 -1.38 5.14 12.35
CA GLU A 141 -1.46 4.39 11.10
C GLU A 141 -2.43 3.20 11.21
N VAL A 142 -2.40 2.47 12.34
CA VAL A 142 -3.37 1.40 12.63
C VAL A 142 -4.81 1.93 12.63
N LEU A 143 -5.08 3.04 13.33
CA LEU A 143 -6.42 3.63 13.35
C LEU A 143 -6.87 4.12 11.97
N HIS A 144 -5.96 4.69 11.18
CA HIS A 144 -6.23 5.11 9.81
C HIS A 144 -6.58 3.92 8.92
N HIS A 145 -5.85 2.81 9.03
CA HIS A 145 -6.18 1.56 8.31
C HIS A 145 -7.53 0.97 8.70
N LEU A 146 -7.99 1.20 9.94
CA LEU A 146 -9.31 0.80 10.41
C LEU A 146 -10.46 1.71 9.94
N ASN A 147 -10.14 2.75 9.15
CA ASN A 147 -11.04 3.81 8.71
C ASN A 147 -11.66 4.60 9.88
N LEU A 148 -10.91 4.78 10.97
CA LEU A 148 -11.31 5.64 12.08
C LEU A 148 -10.73 7.04 11.86
N SER A 149 -11.59 8.04 11.94
CA SER A 149 -11.21 9.45 11.82
C SER A 149 -11.12 10.11 13.19
N TYR A 150 -10.20 11.07 13.30
CA TYR A 150 -10.13 11.92 14.48
C TYR A 150 -11.30 12.90 14.48
N THR A 151 -12.11 12.84 15.54
CA THR A 151 -13.20 13.80 15.77
C THR A 151 -12.85 14.67 16.96
N ARG A 152 -13.05 15.99 16.81
CA ARG A 152 -12.99 16.90 17.94
C ARG A 152 -14.36 16.90 18.62
N PRO A 153 -14.43 16.75 19.94
CA PRO A 153 -15.68 16.93 20.65
C PRO A 153 -16.12 18.38 20.47
N THR A 154 -17.21 18.57 19.73
CA THR A 154 -17.89 19.86 19.64
C THR A 154 -18.88 19.95 20.81
N TYR A 155 -19.07 21.13 21.39
CA TYR A 155 -20.07 21.39 22.43
C TYR A 155 -21.50 21.35 21.86
N THR A 156 -21.89 20.24 21.22
CA THR A 156 -23.28 19.97 20.90
C THR A 156 -23.88 19.27 22.11
N LEU A 157 -24.71 19.98 22.87
CA LEU A 157 -25.47 19.39 23.96
C LEU A 157 -26.40 18.33 23.36
N ALA A 158 -26.34 17.09 23.84
CA ALA A 158 -27.17 15.99 23.32
C ALA A 158 -28.70 16.25 23.47
N LYS A 159 -29.08 17.22 24.31
CA LYS A 159 -30.47 17.68 24.53
C LYS A 159 -30.82 18.98 23.80
N ALA A 160 -29.98 19.42 22.87
CA ALA A 160 -30.21 20.65 22.12
C ALA A 160 -31.32 20.45 21.10
N ASP A 161 -32.50 21.00 21.37
CA ASP A 161 -33.58 21.11 20.39
C ASP A 161 -33.33 22.34 19.49
N PRO A 162 -33.12 22.17 18.18
CA PRO A 162 -32.78 23.28 17.27
C PRO A 162 -33.89 24.35 17.23
N GLU A 163 -35.15 23.93 17.28
CA GLU A 163 -36.30 24.83 17.31
C GLU A 163 -36.31 25.74 18.55
N LYS A 164 -35.99 25.19 19.73
CA LYS A 164 -35.90 25.98 20.98
C LYS A 164 -34.72 26.97 20.95
N GLN A 165 -33.65 26.63 20.23
CA GLN A 165 -32.52 27.56 20.06
C GLN A 165 -32.86 28.73 19.16
N GLU A 166 -33.68 28.52 18.12
CA GLU A 166 -34.13 29.60 17.24
C GLU A 166 -35.10 30.54 17.95
N ILE A 167 -36.06 29.99 18.71
CA ILE A 167 -36.98 30.79 19.54
C ILE A 167 -36.19 31.64 20.54
N PHE A 168 -35.22 31.05 21.25
CA PHE A 168 -34.37 31.79 22.18
C PHE A 168 -33.57 32.91 21.50
N LYS A 169 -33.03 32.68 20.29
CA LYS A 169 -32.31 33.73 19.55
C LYS A 169 -33.21 34.91 19.21
N GLN A 170 -34.45 34.63 18.79
CA GLN A 170 -35.44 35.67 18.47
C GLN A 170 -35.84 36.46 19.73
N GLU A 171 -36.16 35.77 20.84
CA GLU A 171 -36.46 36.40 22.12
C GLU A 171 -35.29 37.24 22.64
N PHE A 172 -34.06 36.71 22.53
CA PHE A 172 -32.85 37.39 22.97
C PHE A 172 -32.55 38.66 22.15
N GLU A 173 -32.77 38.65 20.84
CA GLU A 173 -32.62 39.86 20.01
C GLU A 173 -33.62 40.96 20.37
N LEU A 174 -34.84 40.59 20.76
CA LEU A 174 -35.85 41.54 21.22
C LEU A 174 -35.45 42.17 22.56
N LEU A 175 -34.93 41.37 23.49
CA LEU A 175 -34.42 41.84 24.79
C LEU A 175 -33.20 42.76 24.64
N LYS A 176 -32.34 42.53 23.65
CA LYS A 176 -31.15 43.36 23.38
C LYS A 176 -31.49 44.75 22.82
N LYS A 177 -32.65 44.92 22.19
CA LYS A 177 -33.12 46.18 21.60
C LYS A 177 -33.96 47.03 22.57
N ALA A 178 -34.14 46.59 23.81
CA ALA A 178 -35.01 47.23 24.80
C ALA A 178 -34.37 48.37 25.61
N ASP A 179 -33.13 48.76 25.30
CA ASP A 179 -32.43 49.94 25.82
C ASP A 179 -31.98 50.87 24.67
#